data_AF-A0A3B7D4B0-F1
#
_entry.id   AF-A0A3B7D4B0-F1
#
_cell.length_a   1.000
_cell.length_b   1.000
_cell.length_c   1.000
_cell.angle_alpha   90.00
_cell.angle_beta   90.00
_cell.angle_gamma   90.00
#
_symmetry.space_group_name_H-M   'P 1'
#
loop_
_entity.id
_entity.type
_entity.pdbx_description
1 polymer ?
#
loop_
_entity_poly.entity_id
_entity_poly.type
_entity_poly.pdbx_seq_one_letter_code
_entity_poly.pdbx_strand_id
1 'polypeptide(L)' 'MRSTVNFDDDVIAVVERLRALEQLGFSEAVNRLARAGASVVGADVERPAFVQPTVDLGQMTDVSNVAEALELAEANDDR' A
#
# COMPACT_ATOMS: atom_id res chain seq x y z
N MET A 1 -29.56 -8.53 -15.65
CA MET A 1 -29.06 -8.88 -17.00
C MET A 1 -28.32 -10.21 -16.91
N ARG A 2 -28.37 -11.05 -17.96
CA ARG A 2 -27.62 -12.32 -18.01
C ARG A 2 -26.53 -12.18 -19.06
N SER A 3 -25.29 -12.42 -18.64
CA SER A 3 -24.10 -12.40 -19.50
C SER A 3 -23.34 -13.71 -19.30
N THR A 4 -22.59 -14.12 -20.32
CA THR A 4 -21.67 -15.27 -20.23
C THR A 4 -20.26 -14.73 -20.24
N VAL A 5 -19.46 -15.14 -19.26
CA VAL A 5 -18.06 -14.72 -19.09
C VAL A 5 -17.22 -15.95 -18.77
N ASN A 6 -15.97 -15.96 -19.23
CA ASN A 6 -15.01 -17.00 -18.90
C ASN A 6 -14.22 -16.57 -17.67
N PHE A 7 -13.93 -17.53 -16.78
CA PHE A 7 -13.11 -17.32 -15.58
C PHE A 7 -11.92 -18.26 -15.64
N ASP A 8 -10.76 -17.74 -15.24
CA ASP A 8 -9.57 -18.54 -15.02
C ASP A 8 -9.73 -19.38 -13.73
N ASP A 9 -8.95 -20.46 -13.62
CA ASP A 9 -9.07 -21.45 -12.53
C ASP A 9 -8.85 -20.83 -11.13
N ASP A 10 -7.97 -19.83 -11.04
CA ASP A 10 -7.69 -19.10 -9.81
C ASP A 10 -8.88 -18.23 -9.37
N VAL A 11 -9.57 -17.59 -10.31
CA VAL A 11 -10.80 -16.83 -10.06
C VAL A 11 -11.91 -17.76 -9.56
N ILE A 12 -12.07 -18.94 -10.17
CA ILE A 12 -13.02 -19.95 -9.72
C ILE A 12 -12.72 -20.38 -8.27
N ALA A 13 -11.45 -20.60 -7.93
CA ALA A 13 -11.06 -20.97 -6.57
C ALA A 13 -11.41 -19.89 -5.53
N VAL A 14 -11.26 -18.60 -5.89
CA VAL A 14 -11.67 -17.47 -5.04
C VAL A 14 -13.19 -17.42 -4.87
N VAL A 15 -13.95 -17.62 -5.95
CA VAL A 15 -15.41 -17.65 -5.90
C VAL A 15 -15.90 -18.78 -4.98
N GLU A 16 -15.36 -19.99 -5.13
CA GLU A 16 -15.73 -21.13 -4.27
C GLU A 16 -15.39 -20.88 -2.79
N ARG A 17 -14.23 -20.28 -2.51
CA ARG A 17 -13.89 -19.88 -1.14
C ARG A 17 -14.91 -18.89 -0.57
N LEU A 18 -15.29 -17.87 -1.34
CA LEU A 18 -16.27 -16.88 -0.90
C LEU A 18 -17.65 -17.52 -0.66
N ARG A 19 -18.06 -18.44 -1.54
CA ARG A 19 -19.29 -19.22 -1.37
C ARG A 19 -19.29 -20.03 -0.08
N ALA A 20 -18.17 -20.69 0.25
CA ALA A 20 -18.06 -21.48 1.47
C ALA A 20 -18.11 -20.62 2.75
N LEU A 21 -17.50 -19.44 2.72
CA LEU A 21 -17.45 -18.52 3.87
C LEU A 21 -18.78 -17.82 4.11
N GLU A 22 -19.43 -17.32 3.06
CA GLU A 22 -20.62 -16.48 3.15
C GLU A 22 -21.91 -17.23 2.78
N GLN A 23 -21.84 -18.53 2.49
CA GLN A 23 -22.98 -19.38 2.10
C GLN A 23 -23.75 -18.86 0.87
N LEU A 24 -23.04 -18.24 -0.08
CA LEU A 24 -23.62 -17.60 -1.26
C LEU A 24 -23.77 -18.57 -2.45
N GLY A 25 -24.76 -18.26 -3.31
CA GLY A 25 -24.83 -18.85 -4.64
C GLY A 25 -23.69 -18.36 -5.56
N PHE A 26 -23.37 -19.11 -6.61
CA PHE A 26 -22.28 -18.76 -7.54
C PHE A 26 -22.48 -17.36 -8.18
N SER A 27 -23.66 -17.10 -8.73
CA SER A 27 -23.99 -15.79 -9.33
C SER A 27 -23.91 -14.66 -8.30
N GLU A 28 -24.28 -14.91 -7.05
CA GLU A 28 -24.26 -13.92 -5.98
C GLU A 28 -22.83 -13.59 -5.56
N ALA A 29 -21.99 -14.60 -5.38
CA ALA A 29 -20.57 -14.44 -5.10
C ALA A 29 -19.85 -13.66 -6.22
N VAL A 30 -20.12 -14.00 -7.49
CA VAL A 30 -19.57 -13.26 -8.65
C VAL A 30 -20.02 -11.81 -8.66
N ASN A 31 -21.31 -11.53 -8.46
CA ASN A 31 -21.82 -10.16 -8.43
C ASN A 31 -21.28 -9.35 -7.24
N ARG A 32 -20.99 -10.01 -6.12
CA ARG A 32 -20.36 -9.36 -4.95
C ARG A 32 -18.92 -8.97 -5.24
N LEU A 33 -18.13 -9.87 -5.80
CA LEU A 33 -16.75 -9.60 -6.20
C LEU A 33 -16.69 -8.51 -7.29
N ALA A 34 -17.56 -8.59 -8.30
CA ALA A 34 -17.63 -7.59 -9.37
C ALA A 34 -17.96 -6.19 -8.82
N ARG A 35 -18.91 -6.08 -7.89
CA ARG A 35 -19.25 -4.80 -7.23
C ARG A 35 -18.10 -4.27 -6.38
N ALA A 36 -17.44 -5.13 -5.60
CA ALA A 36 -16.28 -4.72 -4.81
C ALA A 36 -15.13 -4.23 -5.70
N GLY A 37 -14.83 -4.96 -6.79
CA GLY A 37 -13.85 -4.54 -7.77
C GLY A 37 -14.21 -3.21 -8.43
N ALA A 38 -15.46 -3.04 -8.86
CA ALA A 38 -15.92 -1.80 -9.46
C ALA A 38 -15.86 -0.60 -8.50
N SER A 39 -16.05 -0.80 -7.18
CA SER A 39 -15.86 0.28 -6.20
C SER A 39 -14.41 0.72 -6.02
N VAL A 40 -13.44 -0.09 -6.47
CA VAL A 40 -12.02 0.25 -6.44
C VAL A 40 -11.55 0.78 -7.80
N VAL A 41 -12.03 0.18 -8.89
CA VAL A 41 -11.69 0.55 -10.26
C VAL A 41 -12.47 1.79 -10.67
N GLY A 42 -11.82 2.94 -10.64
CA GLY A 42 -12.42 4.23 -11.02
C GLY A 42 -13.00 5.02 -9.85
N ALA A 43 -12.85 4.53 -8.62
CA ALA A 43 -12.90 5.44 -7.49
C ALA A 43 -11.69 6.38 -7.61
N ASP A 44 -11.95 7.69 -7.72
CA ASP A 44 -11.03 8.72 -7.25
C ASP A 44 -10.89 8.54 -5.74
N VAL A 45 -10.22 7.47 -5.33
CA VAL A 45 -9.75 7.35 -3.97
C VAL A 45 -8.78 8.51 -3.85
N GLU A 46 -9.22 9.60 -3.22
CA GLU A 46 -8.34 10.67 -2.77
C GLU A 46 -7.27 10.01 -1.91
N ARG A 47 -6.17 9.62 -2.55
CA ARG A 47 -4.99 9.19 -1.83
C ARG A 47 -4.55 10.45 -1.11
N PRO A 48 -4.43 10.43 0.23
CA PRO A 48 -3.85 11.57 0.93
C PRO A 48 -2.53 11.88 0.23
N ALA A 49 -2.30 13.17 -0.03
CA ALA A 49 -1.06 13.60 -0.65
C ALA A 49 0.10 13.00 0.16
N PHE A 50 1.08 12.45 -0.55
CA PHE A 50 2.27 11.95 0.11
C PHE A 50 2.93 13.10 0.87
N VAL A 51 3.06 12.96 2.18
CA VAL A 51 3.81 13.89 3.03
C VAL A 51 5.10 13.18 3.41
N GLN A 52 6.24 13.67 2.90
CA GLN A 52 7.55 13.18 3.30
C GLN A 52 7.77 13.55 4.78
N PRO A 53 8.01 12.58 5.68
CA PRO A 53 8.44 12.89 7.02
C PRO A 53 9.82 13.55 6.93
N THR A 54 9.92 14.82 7.33
CA THR A 54 11.21 15.48 7.52
C THR A 54 11.56 15.44 9.00
N VAL A 55 12.86 15.29 9.27
CA VAL A 55 13.42 15.40 10.60
C VAL A 55 14.45 16.52 10.57
N ASP A 56 14.59 17.23 11.69
CA ASP A 56 15.68 18.18 11.86
C ASP A 56 16.99 17.38 11.97
N LEU A 57 17.89 17.59 11.02
CA LEU A 57 19.21 16.92 10.98
C LEU A 57 20.21 17.60 11.92
N GLY A 58 19.81 18.66 12.62
CA GLY A 58 20.71 19.42 13.49
C GLY A 58 21.74 20.22 12.68
N GLN A 59 22.88 20.47 13.30
CA GLN A 59 23.91 21.34 12.73
C GLN A 59 24.70 20.61 11.63
N MET A 60 24.60 21.08 10.39
CA MET A 60 25.41 20.56 9.29
C MET A 60 26.85 21.08 9.38
N THR A 61 27.82 20.20 9.18
CA THR A 61 29.26 20.53 9.17
C THR A 61 29.85 20.19 7.81
N ASP A 62 30.77 21.03 7.32
CA ASP A 62 31.49 20.75 6.08
C ASP A 62 32.46 19.59 6.28
N VAL A 63 32.16 18.46 5.63
CA VAL A 63 32.97 17.23 5.70
C VAL A 63 34.17 17.24 4.74
N SER A 64 34.35 18.31 3.96
CA SER A 64 35.54 18.48 3.12
C SER A 64 36.80 18.67 3.97
N ASN A 65 36.65 19.22 5.19
CA ASN A 65 37.68 19.28 6.21
C ASN A 65 37.48 18.16 7.25
N VAL A 66 38.10 17.01 6.98
CA VAL A 66 37.93 15.80 7.80
C VAL A 66 38.37 15.99 9.26
N ALA A 67 39.40 16.80 9.52
CA ALA A 67 39.90 17.01 10.89
C ALA A 67 38.88 17.75 11.76
N GLU A 68 38.30 18.84 11.24
CA GLU A 68 37.30 19.65 11.93
C GLU A 68 35.97 18.89 12.11
N ALA A 69 35.58 18.07 11.12
CA ALA A 69 34.39 17.23 11.22
C ALA A 69 34.51 16.16 12.31
N LEU A 70 35.69 15.56 12.49
CA LEU A 70 35.95 14.57 13.54
C LEU A 70 35.97 15.20 14.94
N GLU A 71 36.62 16.35 15.11
CA GLU A 71 36.60 17.09 16.38
C GLU A 71 35.17 17.44 16.81
N LEU A 72 34.32 17.87 15.87
CA LEU A 72 32.93 18.19 16.17
C LEU A 72 32.10 16.95 16.50
N ALA A 73 32.35 15.82 15.84
CA ALA A 73 31.66 14.56 16.14
C ALA A 73 32.00 14.05 17.55
N GLU A 74 33.27 14.08 17.94
CA GLU A 74 33.72 13.70 19.28
C GLU A 74 33.11 14.59 20.37
N ALA A 75 33.03 15.92 20.14
CA ALA A 75 32.42 16.85 21.08
C ALA A 75 30.91 16.65 21.30
N ASN A 76 30.20 16.04 20.34
CA ASN A 76 28.76 15.76 20.43
C ASN A 76 28.45 14.38 21.04
N ASP A 77 29.38 13.43 21.02
CA ASP A 77 29.22 12.09 21.60
C ASP A 77 29.34 12.10 23.15
N ASP A 78 29.98 13.14 23.71
CA ASP A 78 30.19 13.35 25.15
C ASP A 78 28.99 14.04 25.89
N ARG A 79 27.82 14.21 25.25
CA ARG A 79 26.60 14.82 25.85
C ARG A 79 25.41 13.86 25.95
#